data_AF-A0A956JI90-F1
#
_entry.id   AF-A0A956JI90-F1
#
_cell.length_a   1.000
_cell.length_b   1.000
_cell.length_c   1.000
_cell.angle_alpha   90.00
_cell.angle_beta   90.00
_cell.angle_gamma   90.00
#
_symmetry.space_group_name_H-M   'P 1'
#
loop_
_entity.id
_entity.type
_entity.pdbx_description
1 polymer ?
#
loop_
_entity_poly.entity_id
_entity_poly.type
_entity_poly.pdbx_seq_one_letter_code
_entity_poly.pdbx_strand_id
1 'polypeptide(L)' 'AMLHAERLGRLLGDVAIAEALLEQARRHDERRELLDRFLERAELRVTALHEEITTRGERLITRLRDSDDAENAAE' A
#
# COMPACT_ATOMS: atom_id res chain seq x y z
N ALA A 1 -0.88 -14.25 6.10
CA ALA A 1 0.32 -13.84 5.30
C ALA A 1 -0.03 -13.03 4.04
N MET A 2 -1.11 -13.35 3.30
CA MET A 2 -1.49 -12.61 2.08
C MET A 2 -1.86 -11.14 2.28
N LEU A 3 -2.35 -10.74 3.45
CA LEU A 3 -2.72 -9.35 3.73
C LEU A 3 -1.54 -8.37 3.62
N HIS A 4 -0.33 -8.78 4.05
CA HIS A 4 0.85 -7.93 3.87
C HIS A 4 1.30 -7.85 2.41
N ALA A 5 1.15 -8.95 1.66
CA ALA A 5 1.44 -8.96 0.23
C ALA A 5 0.50 -8.02 -0.54
N GLU A 6 -0.78 -8.00 -0.19
CA GLU A 6 -1.76 -7.09 -0.80
C GLU A 6 -1.43 -5.62 -0.49
N ARG A 7 -1.13 -5.29 0.77
CA ARG A 7 -0.72 -3.94 1.19
C ARG A 7 0.57 -3.50 0.49
N LEU A 8 1.55 -4.39 0.39
CA LEU A 8 2.79 -4.14 -0.33
C LEU A 8 2.51 -3.90 -1.82
N GLY A 9 1.63 -4.71 -2.44
CA GLY A 9 1.21 -4.52 -3.82
C GLY A 9 0.59 -3.15 -4.07
N ARG A 10 -0.28 -2.67 -3.16
CA ARG A 10 -0.86 -1.31 -3.23
C ARG A 10 0.22 -0.24 -3.15
N LEU A 11 1.18 -0.37 -2.23
CA LEU A 11 2.30 0.55 -2.08
C LEU A 11 3.16 0.59 -3.35
N LEU A 12 3.49 -0.57 -3.92
CA LEU A 12 4.25 -0.66 -5.17
C LEU A 12 3.48 -0.07 -6.35
N GLY A 13 2.16 -0.18 -6.38
CA GLY A 13 1.32 0.48 -7.38
C GLY A 13 1.45 2.00 -7.33
N ASP A 14 1.48 2.60 -6.14
CA ASP A 14 1.69 4.04 -5.97
C ASP A 14 3.08 4.48 -6.44
N VAL A 15 4.12 3.68 -6.16
CA VAL A 15 5.48 3.92 -6.65
C VAL A 15 5.52 3.89 -8.18
N ALA A 16 4.94 2.87 -8.80
CA ALA A 16 4.92 2.74 -10.27
C ALA A 16 4.20 3.92 -10.95
N ILE A 17 3.09 4.40 -10.37
CA ILE A 17 2.39 5.59 -10.88
C ILE A 17 3.25 6.85 -10.71
N ALA A 18 3.89 7.04 -9.55
CA ALA A 18 4.76 8.18 -9.30
C ALA A 18 5.94 8.22 -10.28
N GLU A 19 6.58 7.08 -10.55
CA GLU A 19 7.67 6.95 -11.53
C GLU A 19 7.20 7.31 -12.95
N ALA A 20 6.03 6.82 -13.36
CA ALA A 20 5.47 7.15 -14.66
C ALA A 20 5.16 8.65 -14.79
N LEU A 21 4.60 9.28 -13.74
CA LEU A 21 4.32 10.72 -13.72
C LEU A 21 5.60 11.56 -13.69
N LEU A 22 6.63 11.13 -12.96
CA LEU A 22 7.94 11.79 -12.93
C LEU A 22 8.58 11.77 -14.31
N GLU A 23 8.54 10.62 -14.97
CA GLU A 23 9.09 10.46 -16.30
C GLU A 23 8.36 11.31 -17.34
N GLN A 24 7.04 11.50 -17.18
CA GLN A 24 6.28 12.45 -17.97
C GLN A 24 6.65 13.91 -17.66
N ALA A 25 6.74 14.29 -16.39
CA ALA A 25 7.07 15.65 -15.94
C ALA A 25 8.49 16.08 -16.34
N ARG A 26 9.43 15.13 -16.47
CA ARG A 26 10.78 15.37 -17.02
C ARG A 26 10.78 15.70 -18.50
N ARG A 27 9.83 15.15 -19.27
CA ARG A 27 9.68 15.42 -20.72
C ARG A 27 8.78 16.61 -21.03
N HIS A 28 7.82 16.87 -20.14
CA HIS A 28 6.73 17.82 -20.32
C HIS A 28 6.56 18.61 -19.03
N ASP A 29 7.17 19.80 -18.96
CA ASP A 29 7.19 20.62 -17.74
C ASP A 29 5.78 20.97 -17.23
N GLU A 30 4.79 21.09 -18.13
CA GLU A 30 3.39 21.34 -17.77
C GLU A 30 2.76 20.20 -16.95
N ARG A 31 3.36 19.00 -16.95
CA ARG A 31 2.89 17.85 -16.17
C ARG A 31 3.41 17.82 -14.74
N ARG A 32 4.33 18.72 -14.34
CA ARG A 32 4.87 18.76 -12.97
C ARG A 32 3.77 18.93 -11.92
N GLU A 33 2.80 19.80 -12.16
CA GLU A 33 1.68 20.01 -11.22
C GLU A 33 0.82 18.74 -11.06
N LEU A 34 0.73 17.89 -12.07
CA LEU A 34 0.03 16.61 -11.95
C LEU A 34 0.80 15.64 -11.05
N LEU A 35 2.12 15.55 -11.21
CA LEU A 35 3.00 14.76 -10.35
C LEU A 35 2.90 15.24 -8.90
N ASP A 36 3.06 16.54 -8.66
CA ASP A 36 3.06 17.12 -7.30
C ASP A 36 1.74 16.82 -6.57
N ARG A 37 0.60 17.07 -7.23
CA ARG A 37 -0.71 16.74 -6.67
C ARG A 37 -0.91 15.25 -6.44
N PHE A 38 -0.27 14.38 -7.23
CA PHE A 38 -0.32 12.94 -6.97
C PHE A 38 0.50 12.58 -5.74
N LEU A 39 1.73 13.09 -5.64
CA LEU A 39 2.65 12.84 -4.52
C LEU A 39 2.05 13.28 -3.18
N GLU A 40 1.47 14.49 -3.11
CA GLU A 40 0.78 14.99 -1.90
C GLU A 40 -0.30 14.02 -1.39
N ARG A 41 -1.08 13.44 -2.30
CA ARG A 41 -2.14 12.48 -1.96
C ARG A 41 -1.61 11.07 -1.70
N ALA A 42 -0.52 10.68 -2.36
CA ALA A 42 0.08 9.37 -2.21
C ALA A 42 0.86 9.23 -0.90
N GLU A 43 1.53 10.29 -0.43
CA GLU A 43 2.36 10.28 0.77
C GLU A 43 1.60 9.79 2.02
N LEU A 44 0.40 10.33 2.25
CA LEU A 44 -0.47 9.90 3.35
C LEU A 44 -0.80 8.40 3.30
N ARG A 45 -1.15 7.89 2.11
CA ARG A 45 -1.55 6.49 1.92
C ARG A 45 -0.35 5.55 2.03
N VAL A 46 0.76 5.88 1.38
CA VAL A 46 1.98 5.06 1.38
C VAL A 46 2.58 4.98 2.78
N THR A 47 2.59 6.09 3.52
CA THR A 47 3.05 6.10 4.93
C THR A 47 2.18 5.21 5.81
N ALA A 48 0.85 5.30 5.70
CA ALA A 48 -0.06 4.46 6.45
C ALA A 48 0.10 2.96 6.10
N LEU A 49 0.22 2.63 4.80
CA LEU A 49 0.47 1.26 4.35
C LEU A 49 1.81 0.72 4.87
N HIS A 50 2.87 1.54 4.82
CA HIS A 50 4.19 1.18 5.33
C HIS A 50 4.15 0.88 6.84
N GLU A 51 3.49 1.73 7.62
CA GLU A 51 3.26 1.50 9.05
C GLU A 51 2.48 0.20 9.28
N GLU A 52 1.40 -0.05 8.55
CA GLU A 52 0.61 -1.27 8.71
C GLU A 52 1.40 -2.55 8.37
N ILE A 53 2.28 -2.47 7.37
CA ILE A 53 3.15 -3.58 6.97
C ILE A 53 4.21 -3.84 8.04
N THR A 54 4.84 -2.80 8.59
CA THR A 54 6.01 -2.93 9.46
C THR A 54 5.67 -3.06 10.94
N THR A 55 4.53 -2.52 11.41
CA THR A 55 4.24 -2.42 12.85
C THR A 55 2.94 -3.08 13.32
N ARG A 56 1.99 -3.39 12.43
CA ARG A 56 0.62 -3.82 12.83
C ARG A 56 0.18 -5.21 12.39
N GLY A 57 1.07 -6.00 11.78
CA GLY A 57 0.77 -7.33 11.26
C GLY A 57 0.32 -8.34 12.30
N GLU A 58 1.08 -8.46 13.40
CA GLU A 58 0.93 -9.54 14.38
C GLU A 58 -0.51 -9.69 14.90
N ARG A 59 -1.08 -8.61 15.46
CA ARG A 59 -2.40 -8.67 16.13
C ARG A 59 -3.54 -9.04 15.19
N LEU A 60 -3.44 -8.68 13.91
CA LEU A 60 -4.47 -9.00 12.93
C LEU A 60 -4.26 -10.41 12.37
N ILE A 61 -3.01 -10.82 12.16
CA ILE A 61 -2.67 -12.19 11.78
C ILE A 61 -3.14 -13.17 12.85
N THR A 62 -2.88 -12.89 14.13
CA THR A 62 -3.35 -13.73 15.24
C THR A 62 -4.87 -13.88 15.23
N ARG A 63 -5.61 -12.76 15.14
CA ARG A 63 -7.08 -12.81 15.07
C ARG A 63 -7.63 -13.59 13.88
N LEU A 64 -7.00 -13.45 12.71
CA LEU A 64 -7.42 -14.19 11.52
C LEU A 64 -7.17 -15.69 11.69
N ARG A 65 -6.01 -16.07 12.24
CA ARG A 65 -5.71 -17.48 12.56
C ARG A 65 -6.68 -18.06 13.56
N ASP A 66 -6.98 -17.31 14.63
CA ASP A 66 -7.93 -17.76 15.66
C ASP A 66 -9.35 -17.94 15.08
N SER A 67 -9.73 -17.13 14.09
CA SER A 67 -11.01 -17.25 13.37
C SER A 67 -11.04 -18.48 12.46
N ASP A 68 -9.98 -18.70 11.67
CA ASP A 68 -9.86 -19.86 10.79
C ASP A 68 -9.86 -21.16 11.61
N ASP A 69 -9.16 -21.18 12.76
CA ASP A 69 -9.10 -22.35 13.65
C ASP A 69 -10.48 -22.64 14.30
N ALA A 70 -11.24 -21.61 14.65
CA ALA A 70 -12.59 -21.76 15.20
C ALA A 70 -13.60 -22.26 14.15
N GLU A 71 -13.48 -21.82 12.90
CA GLU A 71 -14.34 -22.26 11.79
C GLU A 71 -14.04 -23.73 11.43
N ASN A 72 -12.76 -24.11 11.36
CA ASN A 72 -12.34 -25.50 11.13
C ASN A 72 -12.70 -26.46 12.29
N ALA A 73 -12.79 -25.97 13.53
CA ALA A 73 -13.18 -26.80 14.68
C ALA A 73 -14.69 -27.04 14.79
N ALA A 74 -15.50 -26.29 14.03
CA ALA A 74 -16.96 -26.42 13.99
C ALA A 74 -17.46 -27.32 12.84
N GLU A 75 -16.56 -27.75 11.96
CA GLU A 75 -16.80 -28.66 10.81
C GLU A 75 -16.42 -30.11 11.15
#